data_AF-A0A7V1WVL3-F1
#
_entry.id   AF-A0A7V1WVL3-F1
#
_cell.length_a   1.000
_cell.length_b   1.000
_cell.length_c   1.000
_cell.angle_alpha   90.00
_cell.angle_beta   90.00
_cell.angle_gamma   90.00
#
_symmetry.space_group_name_H-M   'P 1'
#
loop_
_entity.id
_entity.type
_entity.pdbx_description
1 polymer ?
#
loop_
_entity_poly.entity_id
_entity_poly.type
_entity_poly.pdbx_seq_one_letter_code
_entity_poly.pdbx_strand_id
1 'polypeptide(L)'
;APGTKGTSIFVVEKGTPGFSIGKHENKMGIRGSSTVEIILEDVRVPAENILAGEGMGFAILMKTLDLTRIPVAVQAVGIAQGAMDYAIQYTKERTQFGKPLFSFQGLQWMMADMATQVEAARQLTYKAAALFEKLPKNLDRLSKDLIRYSAMAKLFAAETAMKVTTDAVQLLGGYGYIKEYPVERMMRDAKITQIYEGTSQIQKVVISSTL
;
A
#
# COMPACT_ATOMS: atom_id res chain seq x y z
N ALA A 1 30.05 -2.61 14.08
CA ALA A 1 29.06 -3.64 13.67
C ALA A 1 29.08 -3.76 12.15
N PRO A 2 28.91 -4.96 11.57
CA PRO A 2 29.07 -5.23 10.12
C PRO A 2 28.10 -4.50 9.17
N GLY A 3 27.19 -3.65 9.68
CA GLY A 3 26.26 -2.88 8.86
C GLY A 3 25.34 -3.78 8.03
N THR A 4 25.00 -3.35 6.82
CA THR A 4 24.11 -4.09 5.90
C THR A 4 24.66 -5.44 5.46
N LYS A 5 25.97 -5.66 5.54
CA LYS A 5 26.63 -6.94 5.21
C LYS A 5 26.49 -7.99 6.30
N GLY A 6 25.98 -7.63 7.48
CA GLY A 6 25.75 -8.55 8.59
C GLY A 6 24.34 -9.15 8.65
N THR A 7 23.46 -8.86 7.69
CA THR A 7 22.08 -9.33 7.71
C THR A 7 21.92 -10.61 6.90
N SER A 8 21.25 -11.62 7.48
CA SER A 8 20.86 -12.87 6.82
C SER A 8 19.35 -13.06 6.97
N ILE A 9 18.74 -13.89 6.12
CA ILE A 9 17.32 -14.27 6.23
C ILE A 9 17.26 -15.77 6.53
N PHE A 10 16.39 -16.15 7.47
CA PHE A 10 16.19 -17.52 7.90
C PHE A 10 14.73 -17.93 7.70
N VAL A 11 14.51 -19.16 7.28
CA VAL A 11 13.19 -19.81 7.34
C VAL A 11 13.00 -20.40 8.74
N VAL A 12 11.97 -19.95 9.44
CA VAL A 12 11.61 -20.46 10.77
C VAL A 12 10.21 -21.05 10.71
N GLU A 13 10.09 -22.34 11.03
CA GLU A 13 8.81 -23.04 11.02
C GLU A 13 7.97 -22.69 12.25
N LYS A 14 6.65 -22.69 12.07
CA LYS A 14 5.73 -22.54 13.19
C LYS A 14 5.84 -23.78 14.10
N GLY A 15 6.08 -23.54 15.38
CA GLY A 15 6.22 -24.61 16.38
C GLY A 15 7.68 -24.92 16.76
N THR A 16 8.66 -24.29 16.11
CA THR A 16 10.06 -24.34 16.56
C THR A 16 10.14 -23.86 18.01
N PRO A 17 10.80 -24.60 18.93
CA PRO A 17 10.97 -24.17 20.31
C PRO A 17 11.54 -22.75 20.40
N GLY A 18 10.93 -21.90 21.24
CA GLY A 18 11.29 -20.49 21.37
C GLY A 18 10.55 -19.54 20.42
N PHE A 19 9.86 -20.05 19.39
CA PHE A 19 8.99 -19.26 18.52
C PHE A 19 7.61 -19.13 19.16
N SER A 20 7.12 -17.90 19.33
CA SER A 20 5.74 -17.67 19.76
C SER A 20 5.10 -16.47 19.06
N ILE A 21 3.77 -16.48 19.02
CA ILE A 21 2.95 -15.40 18.47
C ILE A 21 2.46 -14.56 19.64
N GLY A 22 2.86 -13.30 19.66
CA GLY A 22 2.50 -12.33 20.69
C GLY A 22 1.13 -11.69 20.44
N LYS A 23 1.03 -10.42 20.82
CA LYS A 23 -0.22 -9.68 20.78
C LYS A 23 -0.70 -9.45 19.34
N HIS A 24 -2.01 -9.61 19.12
CA HIS A 24 -2.66 -9.15 17.90
C HIS A 24 -2.95 -7.64 17.96
N GLU A 25 -2.49 -6.91 16.95
CA GLU A 25 -2.57 -5.45 16.92
C GLU A 25 -3.98 -4.93 16.58
N ASN A 26 -4.44 -3.97 17.39
CA ASN A 26 -5.70 -3.26 17.16
C ASN A 26 -5.46 -2.05 16.25
N LYS A 27 -5.53 -2.30 14.95
CA LYS A 27 -5.22 -1.33 13.90
C LYS A 27 -6.41 -0.41 13.56
N MET A 28 -6.10 0.77 13.05
CA MET A 28 -7.07 1.70 12.47
C MET A 28 -7.85 1.05 11.31
N GLY A 29 -7.14 0.53 10.32
CA GLY A 29 -7.68 -0.11 9.12
C GLY A 29 -7.18 -1.54 8.94
N ILE A 30 -7.47 -2.12 7.77
CA ILE A 30 -7.05 -3.44 7.31
C ILE A 30 -7.28 -4.53 8.36
N ARG A 31 -8.41 -4.45 9.06
CA ARG A 31 -8.75 -5.32 10.20
C ARG A 31 -9.01 -6.77 9.80
N GLY A 32 -9.21 -7.05 8.51
CA GLY A 32 -9.24 -8.41 7.97
C GLY A 32 -7.86 -9.06 7.86
N SER A 33 -6.77 -8.30 8.04
CA SER A 33 -5.40 -8.82 8.07
C SER A 33 -4.94 -9.02 9.50
N SER A 34 -4.41 -10.21 9.79
CA SER A 34 -3.77 -10.52 11.07
C SER A 34 -2.43 -9.78 11.14
N THR A 35 -2.23 -9.00 12.20
CA THR A 35 -0.94 -8.38 12.48
C THR A 35 -0.61 -8.69 13.92
N VAL A 36 0.50 -9.39 14.11
CA VAL A 36 0.90 -9.92 15.40
C VAL A 36 2.37 -9.63 15.62
N GLU A 37 2.75 -9.49 16.87
CA GLU A 37 4.15 -9.58 17.27
C GLU A 37 4.65 -11.02 17.08
N ILE A 38 5.88 -11.16 16.56
CA ILE A 38 6.59 -12.45 16.49
C ILE A 38 7.72 -12.41 17.50
N ILE A 39 7.72 -13.36 18.44
CA ILE A 39 8.69 -13.47 19.52
C ILE A 39 9.60 -14.66 19.23
N LEU A 40 10.91 -14.42 19.31
CA LEU A 40 11.97 -15.38 19.03
C LEU A 40 12.91 -15.43 20.23
N GLU A 41 12.71 -16.38 21.14
CA GLU A 41 13.51 -16.57 22.35
C GLU A 41 14.33 -17.86 22.25
N ASP A 42 15.65 -17.74 22.11
CA ASP A 42 16.57 -18.89 21.97
C ASP A 42 16.18 -19.90 20.87
N VAL A 43 15.57 -19.40 19.78
CA VAL A 43 15.15 -20.20 18.63
C VAL A 43 16.37 -20.80 17.93
N ARG A 44 16.44 -22.13 17.90
CA ARG A 44 17.44 -22.87 17.13
C ARG A 44 16.93 -23.13 15.73
N VAL A 45 17.65 -22.62 14.74
CA VAL A 45 17.32 -22.78 13.31
C VAL A 45 18.41 -23.62 12.64
N PRO A 46 18.07 -24.67 11.86
CA PRO A 46 19.05 -25.42 11.09
C PRO A 46 19.82 -24.55 10.11
N ALA A 47 21.09 -24.86 9.86
CA ALA A 47 21.95 -24.03 8.99
C ALA A 47 21.43 -24.00 7.55
N GLU A 48 20.82 -25.08 7.07
CA GLU A 48 20.20 -25.21 5.76
C GLU A 48 18.99 -24.29 5.55
N ASN A 49 18.39 -23.76 6.62
CA ASN A 49 17.24 -22.84 6.54
C ASN A 49 17.66 -21.39 6.24
N ILE A 50 18.95 -21.11 6.07
CA ILE A 50 19.42 -19.80 5.62
C ILE A 50 19.08 -19.58 4.14
N LEU A 51 18.42 -18.47 3.82
CA LEU A 51 18.08 -18.13 2.44
C LEU A 51 19.26 -17.46 1.74
N ALA A 52 19.70 -18.05 0.63
CA ALA A 52 20.78 -17.58 -0.25
C ALA A 52 22.17 -17.42 0.40
N GLY A 53 22.35 -17.84 1.65
CA GLY A 53 23.63 -17.78 2.37
C GLY A 53 23.79 -16.56 3.28
N GLU A 54 24.87 -16.59 4.07
CA GLU A 54 25.17 -15.55 5.06
C GLU A 54 25.45 -14.18 4.42
N GLY A 55 24.93 -13.11 5.03
CA GLY A 55 25.17 -11.73 4.59
C GLY A 55 24.34 -11.29 3.37
N MET A 56 23.52 -12.17 2.80
CA MET A 56 22.68 -11.86 1.63
C MET A 56 21.34 -11.19 1.98
N GLY A 57 21.01 -11.08 3.26
CA GLY A 57 19.68 -10.66 3.71
C GLY A 57 19.32 -9.24 3.28
N PHE A 58 20.26 -8.29 3.33
CA PHE A 58 19.97 -6.92 2.90
C PHE A 58 19.68 -6.83 1.40
N ALA A 59 20.43 -7.56 0.57
CA ALA A 59 20.21 -7.58 -0.88
C ALA A 59 18.84 -8.17 -1.24
N ILE A 60 18.45 -9.25 -0.56
CA ILE A 60 17.12 -9.86 -0.70
C ILE A 60 16.04 -8.85 -0.29
N LEU A 61 16.16 -8.25 0.90
CA LEU A 61 15.18 -7.28 1.41
C LEU A 61 14.99 -6.10 0.44
N MET A 62 16.08 -5.52 -0.08
CA MET A 62 15.97 -4.40 -1.03
C MET A 62 15.27 -4.82 -2.32
N LYS A 63 15.63 -5.99 -2.87
CA LYS A 63 14.96 -6.50 -4.09
C LYS A 63 13.49 -6.82 -3.83
N THR A 64 13.15 -7.39 -2.68
CA THR A 64 11.77 -7.62 -2.26
C THR A 64 11.00 -6.31 -2.21
N LEU A 65 11.52 -5.27 -1.55
CA LEU A 65 10.87 -3.95 -1.45
C LEU A 65 10.63 -3.31 -2.83
N ASP A 66 11.57 -3.44 -3.77
CA ASP A 66 11.38 -2.93 -5.12
C ASP A 66 10.20 -3.61 -5.84
N LEU A 67 9.99 -4.91 -5.60
CA LEU A 67 8.88 -5.69 -6.16
C LEU A 67 7.55 -5.43 -5.44
N THR A 68 7.54 -5.36 -4.11
CA THR A 68 6.33 -5.29 -3.28
C THR A 68 5.67 -3.91 -3.27
N ARG A 69 6.39 -2.84 -3.64
CA ARG A 69 5.82 -1.50 -3.88
C ARG A 69 4.67 -1.50 -4.90
N ILE A 70 4.73 -2.35 -5.92
CA ILE A 70 3.72 -2.41 -6.98
C ILE A 70 2.41 -2.99 -6.47
N PRO A 71 2.36 -4.17 -5.81
CA PRO A 71 1.16 -4.66 -5.14
C PRO A 71 0.52 -3.65 -4.18
N VAL A 72 1.32 -2.86 -3.47
CA VAL A 72 0.80 -1.76 -2.63
C VAL A 72 0.12 -0.68 -3.47
N ALA A 73 0.74 -0.25 -4.57
CA ALA A 73 0.14 0.72 -5.48
C ALA A 73 -1.19 0.19 -6.04
N VAL A 74 -1.25 -1.09 -6.40
CA VAL A 74 -2.47 -1.77 -6.85
C VAL A 74 -3.55 -1.76 -5.75
N GLN A 75 -3.20 -2.08 -4.51
CA GLN A 75 -4.13 -2.00 -3.37
C GLN A 75 -4.67 -0.57 -3.21
N ALA A 76 -3.80 0.43 -3.27
CA ALA A 76 -4.20 1.83 -3.13
C ALA A 76 -5.15 2.28 -4.25
N VAL A 77 -4.86 1.95 -5.51
CA VAL A 77 -5.74 2.22 -6.66
C VAL A 77 -7.10 1.55 -6.48
N GLY A 78 -7.13 0.29 -6.04
CA GLY A 78 -8.39 -0.43 -5.79
C GLY A 78 -9.24 0.21 -4.71
N ILE A 79 -8.63 0.63 -3.59
CA ILE A 79 -9.33 1.35 -2.51
C ILE A 79 -9.88 2.69 -3.03
N ALA A 80 -9.07 3.46 -3.76
CA ALA A 80 -9.46 4.76 -4.30
C ALA A 80 -10.63 4.63 -5.28
N GLN A 81 -10.55 3.69 -6.23
CA GLN A 81 -11.61 3.44 -7.21
C GLN A 81 -12.91 3.04 -6.52
N GLY A 82 -12.87 2.08 -5.58
CA GLY A 82 -14.06 1.62 -4.88
C GLY A 82 -14.74 2.72 -4.06
N ALA A 83 -13.96 3.58 -3.42
CA ALA A 83 -14.50 4.72 -2.66
C ALA A 83 -15.13 5.78 -3.58
N MET A 84 -14.49 6.07 -4.71
CA MET A 84 -15.00 7.00 -5.71
C MET A 84 -16.31 6.50 -6.32
N ASP A 85 -16.36 5.24 -6.77
CA ASP A 85 -17.57 4.68 -7.40
C ASP A 85 -18.76 4.70 -6.45
N TYR A 86 -18.55 4.29 -5.19
CA TYR A 86 -19.58 4.32 -4.18
C TYR A 86 -20.06 5.75 -3.89
N ALA A 87 -19.13 6.70 -3.73
CA ALA A 87 -19.48 8.09 -3.45
C ALA A 87 -20.23 8.75 -4.61
N ILE A 88 -19.76 8.58 -5.85
CA ILE A 88 -20.44 9.12 -7.04
C ILE A 88 -21.86 8.55 -7.12
N GLN A 89 -22.04 7.25 -6.94
CA GLN A 89 -23.37 6.64 -6.96
C GLN A 89 -24.28 7.22 -5.87
N TYR A 90 -23.78 7.32 -4.64
CA TYR A 90 -24.52 7.94 -3.53
C TYR A 90 -24.97 9.37 -3.86
N THR A 91 -24.13 10.20 -4.48
CA THR A 91 -24.52 11.57 -4.85
C THR A 91 -25.63 11.65 -5.89
N LYS A 92 -25.78 10.62 -6.73
CA LYS A 92 -26.87 10.55 -7.72
C LYS A 92 -28.21 10.21 -7.06
N GLU A 93 -28.19 9.42 -6.00
CA GLU A 93 -29.38 8.98 -5.27
C GLU A 93 -29.81 9.98 -4.19
N ARG A 94 -28.85 10.59 -3.49
CA ARG A 94 -29.13 11.50 -2.38
C ARG A 94 -29.62 12.85 -2.89
N THR A 95 -30.79 13.27 -2.41
CA THR A 95 -31.39 14.57 -2.75
C THR A 95 -31.31 15.56 -1.58
N GLN A 96 -30.84 16.77 -1.85
CA GLN A 96 -30.90 17.92 -0.93
C GLN A 96 -31.22 19.19 -1.70
N PHE A 97 -31.87 20.14 -1.02
CA PHE A 97 -32.34 21.40 -1.63
C PHE A 97 -33.10 21.16 -2.95
N GLY A 98 -33.94 20.12 -2.98
CA GLY A 98 -34.82 19.82 -4.12
C GLY A 98 -34.17 19.14 -5.33
N LYS A 99 -32.88 18.75 -5.27
CA LYS A 99 -32.21 18.07 -6.39
C LYS A 99 -31.10 17.09 -5.93
N PRO A 100 -30.66 16.14 -6.79
CA PRO A 100 -29.56 15.24 -6.45
C PRO A 100 -28.27 15.98 -6.12
N LEU A 101 -27.49 15.47 -5.16
CA LEU A 101 -26.17 16.02 -4.80
C LEU A 101 -25.23 16.10 -6.01
N PHE A 102 -25.35 15.16 -6.95
CA PHE A 102 -24.58 15.13 -8.19
C PHE A 102 -24.75 16.39 -9.06
N SER A 103 -25.83 17.15 -8.87
CA SER A 103 -26.12 18.38 -9.64
C SER A 103 -25.53 19.66 -9.05
N PHE A 104 -24.82 19.59 -7.93
CA PHE A 104 -24.16 20.75 -7.33
C PHE A 104 -22.74 20.86 -7.87
N GLN A 105 -22.45 21.99 -8.53
CA GLN A 105 -21.18 22.22 -9.23
C GLN A 105 -19.95 21.99 -8.34
N GLY A 106 -19.98 22.45 -7.09
CA GLY A 106 -18.86 22.25 -6.16
C GLY A 106 -18.56 20.76 -5.90
N LEU A 107 -19.59 19.92 -5.84
CA LEU A 107 -19.43 18.46 -5.69
C LEU A 107 -18.97 17.81 -7.00
N GLN A 108 -19.39 18.34 -8.15
CA GLN A 108 -18.93 17.88 -9.46
C GLN A 108 -17.43 18.07 -9.66
N TRP A 109 -16.86 19.19 -9.19
CA TRP A 109 -15.43 19.42 -9.22
C TRP A 109 -14.67 18.38 -8.38
N MET A 110 -15.14 18.11 -7.16
CA MET A 110 -14.54 17.07 -6.32
C MET A 110 -14.55 15.70 -7.02
N MET A 111 -15.67 15.31 -7.63
CA MET A 111 -15.77 14.04 -8.36
C MET A 111 -14.87 14.00 -9.61
N ALA A 112 -14.73 15.13 -10.31
CA ALA A 112 -13.82 15.25 -11.46
C ALA A 112 -12.35 15.12 -11.05
N ASP A 113 -11.95 15.74 -9.94
CA ASP A 113 -10.60 15.62 -9.37
C ASP A 113 -10.32 14.18 -8.94
N MET A 114 -11.26 13.53 -8.25
CA MET A 114 -11.14 12.11 -7.85
C MET A 114 -10.94 11.22 -9.07
N ALA A 115 -11.78 11.35 -10.11
CA ALA A 115 -11.69 10.55 -11.32
C ALA A 115 -10.35 10.72 -12.03
N THR A 116 -9.87 11.95 -12.14
CA THR A 116 -8.59 12.28 -12.77
C THR A 116 -7.41 11.67 -12.00
N GLN A 117 -7.41 11.81 -10.67
CA GLN A 117 -6.32 11.29 -9.83
C GLN A 117 -6.28 9.75 -9.84
N VAL A 118 -7.44 9.10 -9.76
CA VAL A 118 -7.52 7.64 -9.79
C VAL A 118 -7.04 7.08 -11.13
N GLU A 119 -7.43 7.70 -12.24
CA GLU A 119 -6.96 7.28 -13.57
C GLU A 119 -5.45 7.47 -13.73
N ALA A 120 -4.91 8.63 -13.32
CA ALA A 120 -3.47 8.85 -13.34
C ALA A 120 -2.71 7.83 -12.48
N ALA A 121 -3.23 7.48 -11.29
CA ALA A 121 -2.60 6.52 -10.40
C ALA A 121 -2.64 5.10 -10.97
N ARG A 122 -3.74 4.72 -11.61
CA ARG A 122 -3.88 3.45 -12.33
C ARG A 122 -2.87 3.33 -13.45
N GLN A 123 -2.77 4.35 -14.31
CA GLN A 123 -1.85 4.33 -15.45
C GLN A 123 -0.38 4.19 -15.01
N LEU A 124 0.03 4.96 -13.99
CA LEU A 124 1.38 4.87 -13.44
C LEU A 124 1.65 3.50 -12.80
N THR A 125 0.67 2.96 -12.07
CA THR A 125 0.76 1.62 -11.45
C THR A 125 0.89 0.53 -12.50
N TYR A 126 0.07 0.55 -13.54
CA TYR A 126 0.11 -0.45 -14.61
C TYR A 126 1.37 -0.35 -15.46
N LYS A 127 1.86 0.88 -15.69
CA LYS A 127 3.17 1.08 -16.32
C LYS A 127 4.28 0.42 -15.50
N ALA A 128 4.31 0.63 -14.19
CA ALA A 128 5.29 -0.02 -13.32
C ALA A 128 5.15 -1.55 -13.32
N ALA A 129 3.93 -2.07 -13.22
CA ALA A 129 3.65 -3.51 -13.28
C ALA A 129 4.16 -4.16 -14.58
N ALA A 130 3.84 -3.55 -15.73
CA ALA A 130 4.26 -4.06 -17.04
C ALA A 130 5.80 -4.05 -17.24
N LEU A 131 6.51 -3.12 -16.58
CA LEU A 131 7.97 -3.11 -16.58
C LEU A 131 8.53 -4.26 -15.73
N PHE A 132 7.91 -4.56 -14.59
CA PHE A 132 8.36 -5.59 -13.66
C PHE A 132 8.00 -7.01 -14.09
N GLU A 133 6.89 -7.19 -14.81
CA GLU A 133 6.48 -8.48 -15.37
C GLU A 133 7.57 -9.12 -16.26
N LYS A 134 8.36 -8.29 -16.94
CA LYS A 134 9.42 -8.73 -17.86
C LYS A 134 10.72 -9.11 -17.16
N LEU A 135 10.81 -8.98 -15.84
CA LEU A 135 12.06 -9.19 -15.12
C LEU A 135 12.38 -10.67 -14.93
N PRO A 136 13.67 -11.05 -15.03
CA PRO A 136 14.10 -12.39 -14.65
C PRO A 136 13.92 -12.58 -13.14
N LYS A 137 13.48 -13.80 -12.76
CA LYS A 137 13.27 -14.20 -11.36
C LYS A 137 14.59 -14.63 -10.71
N ASN A 138 15.53 -13.70 -10.59
CA ASN A 138 16.84 -13.92 -9.97
C ASN A 138 17.14 -12.83 -8.92
N LEU A 139 18.39 -12.66 -8.46
CA LEU A 139 18.78 -11.61 -7.50
C LEU A 139 19.52 -10.42 -8.14
N ASP A 140 19.51 -10.32 -9.48
CA ASP A 140 20.19 -9.24 -10.18
C ASP A 140 19.67 -7.86 -9.76
N ARG A 141 20.59 -6.89 -9.72
CA ARG A 141 20.27 -5.52 -9.36
C ARG A 141 19.35 -4.90 -10.41
N LEU A 142 18.26 -4.28 -9.95
CA LEU A 142 17.37 -3.53 -10.82
C LEU A 142 18.03 -2.26 -11.34
N SER A 143 17.65 -1.84 -12.55
CA SER A 143 18.05 -0.53 -13.08
C SER A 143 17.46 0.60 -12.24
N LYS A 144 18.12 1.76 -12.24
CA LYS A 144 17.61 2.97 -11.58
C LYS A 144 16.19 3.30 -12.02
N ASP A 145 15.88 3.10 -13.31
CA ASP A 145 14.55 3.36 -13.88
C ASP A 145 13.46 2.49 -13.26
N LEU A 146 13.72 1.18 -13.11
CA LEU A 146 12.75 0.26 -12.52
C LEU A 146 12.49 0.60 -11.05
N ILE A 147 13.55 0.85 -10.28
CA ILE A 147 13.45 1.28 -8.89
C ILE A 147 12.62 2.56 -8.80
N ARG A 148 12.91 3.54 -9.64
CA ARG A 148 12.19 4.82 -9.71
C ARG A 148 10.71 4.65 -10.02
N TYR A 149 10.36 3.87 -11.05
CA TYR A 149 8.96 3.63 -11.41
C TYR A 149 8.17 2.92 -10.29
N SER A 150 8.78 1.94 -9.62
CA SER A 150 8.13 1.26 -8.48
C SER A 150 7.82 2.24 -7.33
N ALA A 151 8.78 3.11 -7.00
CA ALA A 151 8.64 4.09 -5.93
C ALA A 151 7.63 5.20 -6.29
N MET A 152 7.66 5.70 -7.54
CA MET A 152 6.69 6.68 -8.05
C MET A 152 5.27 6.13 -8.02
N ALA A 153 5.06 4.90 -8.49
CA ALA A 153 3.75 4.26 -8.49
C ALA A 153 3.20 4.12 -7.06
N LYS A 154 4.00 3.58 -6.14
CA LYS A 154 3.60 3.41 -4.73
C LYS A 154 3.27 4.74 -4.07
N LEU A 155 4.14 5.73 -4.23
CA LEU A 155 3.94 7.07 -3.66
C LEU A 155 2.65 7.70 -4.17
N PHE A 156 2.52 7.81 -5.50
CA PHE A 156 1.39 8.52 -6.09
C PHE A 156 0.07 7.82 -5.82
N ALA A 157 0.01 6.51 -5.96
CA ALA A 157 -1.21 5.75 -5.66
C ALA A 157 -1.63 5.84 -4.19
N ALA A 158 -0.68 5.80 -3.26
CA ALA A 158 -0.96 5.91 -1.83
C ALA A 158 -1.52 7.29 -1.43
N GLU A 159 -0.93 8.37 -1.94
CA GLU A 159 -1.43 9.74 -1.72
C GLU A 159 -2.83 9.92 -2.34
N THR A 160 -3.02 9.44 -3.57
CA THR A 160 -4.33 9.44 -4.25
C THR A 160 -5.39 8.69 -3.44
N ALA A 161 -5.09 7.49 -2.95
CA ALA A 161 -6.05 6.71 -2.17
C ALA A 161 -6.50 7.44 -0.90
N MET A 162 -5.57 8.08 -0.19
CA MET A 162 -5.92 8.84 1.02
C MET A 162 -6.77 10.07 0.68
N LYS A 163 -6.42 10.83 -0.37
CA LYS A 163 -7.20 12.00 -0.81
C LYS A 163 -8.61 11.61 -1.23
N VAL A 164 -8.72 10.65 -2.14
CA VAL A 164 -9.99 10.19 -2.73
C VAL A 164 -10.92 9.61 -1.67
N THR A 165 -10.40 8.81 -0.73
CA THR A 165 -11.24 8.25 0.34
C THR A 165 -11.70 9.31 1.35
N THR A 166 -10.89 10.32 1.63
CA THR A 166 -11.30 11.46 2.46
C THR A 166 -12.39 12.28 1.78
N ASP A 167 -12.26 12.54 0.48
CA ASP A 167 -13.29 13.23 -0.31
C ASP A 167 -14.58 12.42 -0.41
N ALA A 168 -14.46 11.10 -0.56
CA ALA A 168 -15.61 10.20 -0.57
C ALA A 168 -16.39 10.29 0.74
N VAL A 169 -15.72 10.28 1.90
CA VAL A 169 -16.36 10.51 3.20
C VAL A 169 -17.07 11.86 3.21
N GLN A 170 -16.44 12.91 2.70
CA GLN A 170 -17.03 14.25 2.62
C GLN A 170 -18.29 14.31 1.73
N LEU A 171 -18.31 13.61 0.60
CA LEU A 171 -19.45 13.53 -0.33
C LEU A 171 -20.67 12.82 0.32
N LEU A 172 -20.43 11.86 1.21
CA LEU A 172 -21.51 11.22 1.97
C LEU A 172 -21.96 12.04 3.19
N GLY A 173 -21.19 13.04 3.59
CA GLY A 173 -21.42 13.82 4.81
C GLY A 173 -21.35 12.93 6.06
N GLY A 174 -22.30 13.11 6.99
CA GLY A 174 -22.32 12.32 8.23
C GLY A 174 -22.34 10.81 8.01
N TYR A 175 -23.00 10.32 6.95
CA TYR A 175 -23.03 8.89 6.62
C TYR A 175 -21.66 8.34 6.24
N GLY A 176 -20.76 9.16 5.68
CA GLY A 176 -19.39 8.77 5.40
C GLY A 176 -18.56 8.47 6.65
N TYR A 177 -19.02 8.91 7.82
CA TYR A 177 -18.40 8.65 9.11
C TYR A 177 -18.99 7.41 9.83
N ILE A 178 -20.11 6.88 9.35
CA ILE A 178 -20.79 5.74 9.96
C ILE A 178 -20.29 4.44 9.35
N LYS A 179 -19.97 3.45 10.20
CA LYS A 179 -19.38 2.16 9.80
C LYS A 179 -20.28 1.29 8.92
N GLU A 180 -21.56 1.59 8.82
CA GLU A 180 -22.49 0.95 7.88
C GLU A 180 -22.16 1.27 6.42
N TYR A 181 -21.49 2.40 6.17
CA TYR A 181 -21.09 2.84 4.84
C TYR A 181 -19.64 2.42 4.56
N PRO A 182 -19.36 1.80 3.41
CA PRO A 182 -18.05 1.20 3.15
C PRO A 182 -16.92 2.23 2.99
N VAL A 183 -17.24 3.49 2.64
CA VAL A 183 -16.23 4.55 2.47
C VAL A 183 -15.48 4.88 3.75
N GLU A 184 -16.12 4.72 4.92
CA GLU A 184 -15.49 4.86 6.23
C GLU A 184 -14.33 3.86 6.38
N ARG A 185 -14.61 2.60 6.06
CA ARG A 185 -13.61 1.53 6.09
C ARG A 185 -12.52 1.78 5.06
N MET A 186 -12.89 2.15 3.84
CA MET A 186 -11.94 2.43 2.77
C MET A 186 -10.96 3.55 3.15
N MET A 187 -11.43 4.60 3.84
CA MET A 187 -10.57 5.68 4.34
C MET A 187 -9.56 5.18 5.39
N ARG A 188 -10.02 4.40 6.38
CA ARG A 188 -9.12 3.80 7.37
C ARG A 188 -8.11 2.84 6.74
N ASP A 189 -8.56 2.05 5.78
CA ASP A 189 -7.72 1.06 5.09
C ASP A 189 -6.71 1.73 4.13
N ALA A 190 -7.04 2.88 3.53
CA ALA A 190 -6.12 3.64 2.67
C ALA A 190 -4.90 4.15 3.44
N LYS A 191 -5.05 4.51 4.71
CA LYS A 191 -3.98 5.20 5.46
C LYS A 191 -2.67 4.40 5.53
N ILE A 192 -2.76 3.08 5.63
CA ILE A 192 -1.57 2.22 5.75
C ILE A 192 -0.72 2.24 4.48
N THR A 193 -1.30 2.57 3.31
CA THR A 193 -0.57 2.55 2.05
C THR A 193 0.52 3.62 1.97
N GLN A 194 0.38 4.70 2.73
CA GLN A 194 1.41 5.73 2.88
C GLN A 194 2.57 5.31 3.80
N ILE A 195 2.46 4.18 4.51
CA ILE A 195 3.37 3.79 5.60
C ILE A 195 4.21 2.55 5.25
N TYR A 196 3.58 1.41 4.98
CA TYR A 196 4.31 0.15 4.74
C TYR A 196 5.06 0.16 3.38
N GLU A 197 5.95 -0.81 3.17
CA GLU A 197 6.85 -0.85 2.00
C GLU A 197 7.70 0.42 1.82
N GLY A 198 8.01 1.08 2.94
CA GLY A 198 8.68 2.39 3.01
C GLY A 198 7.68 3.55 2.92
N THR A 199 7.75 4.47 3.88
CA THR A 199 6.82 5.61 3.96
C THR A 199 6.85 6.47 2.70
N SER A 200 5.81 7.28 2.46
CA SER A 200 5.80 8.25 1.35
C SER A 200 7.06 9.12 1.31
N GLN A 201 7.62 9.50 2.46
CA GLN A 201 8.86 10.26 2.55
C GLN A 201 10.08 9.45 2.10
N ILE A 202 10.16 8.17 2.48
CA ILE A 202 11.21 7.27 2.01
C ILE A 202 11.11 7.03 0.51
N GLN A 203 9.90 6.92 -0.06
CA GLN A 203 9.76 6.83 -1.52
C GLN A 203 10.32 8.06 -2.22
N LYS A 204 10.13 9.27 -1.67
CA LYS A 204 10.74 10.49 -2.22
C LYS A 204 12.27 10.43 -2.23
N VAL A 205 12.88 9.87 -1.18
CA VAL A 205 14.33 9.64 -1.12
C VAL A 205 14.78 8.62 -2.17
N VAL A 206 14.03 7.52 -2.35
CA VAL A 206 14.33 6.52 -3.38
C VAL A 206 14.26 7.16 -4.77
N ILE A 207 13.20 7.92 -5.05
CA ILE A 207 13.01 8.62 -6.32
C ILE A 207 14.15 9.61 -6.57
N SER A 208 14.52 10.44 -5.59
CA SER A 208 15.59 11.42 -5.78
C SER A 208 16.96 10.77 -6.00
N SER A 209 17.23 9.64 -5.33
CA SER A 209 18.50 8.89 -5.49
C SER A 209 18.63 8.16 -6.83
N THR A 210 17.54 8.06 -7.60
CA THR A 210 17.49 7.33 -8.88
C THR A 210 17.32 8.24 -10.10
N LEU A 211 17.30 9.57 -9.89
CA LEU A 211 17.50 10.55 -10.95
C LEU A 211 18.93 10.45 -11.53
#